data_AF-A0A1X0NHI2-F1
#
_entry.id   AF-A0A1X0NHI2-F1
#
_cell.length_a   1.000
_cell.length_b   1.000
_cell.length_c   1.000
_cell.angle_alpha   90.00
_cell.angle_beta   90.00
_cell.angle_gamma   90.00
#
_symmetry.space_group_name_H-M   'P 1'
#
loop_
_entity.id
_entity.type
_entity.pdbx_description
1 polymer ?
#
loop_
_entity_poly.entity_id
_entity_poly.type
_entity_poly.pdbx_seq_one_letter_code
_entity_poly.pdbx_strand_id
1 'polypeptide(L)'
;MKRFATSSLAVVSSCRYFFGKGWDNAALDTIYSCMLRKPDVNDRIRSQYASTMDPRDADVLRRLGEVAKENKTFIRVFLPPHLGDPHRLLKCYSLMAYPILDDKGGQLKVEMDGEHLDAFADPDDDYAKVVIPHIELVEFLAKSLLETMKWEATPRGAASLLESLYRGAEIPDHVFQTPAVIERFEDYKDGNKISK
;
A
#
# COMPACT_ATOMS: atom_id res chain seq x y z
N MET A 1 -34.03 27.21 31.68
CA MET A 1 -32.55 27.33 31.83
C MET A 1 -31.89 26.31 30.92
N LYS A 2 -31.16 26.80 29.91
CA LYS A 2 -30.44 25.99 28.90
C LYS A 2 -29.11 25.54 29.51
N ARG A 3 -28.84 24.24 29.58
CA ARG A 3 -27.49 23.70 29.85
C ARG A 3 -26.83 23.40 28.51
N PHE A 4 -25.89 24.26 28.11
CA PHE A 4 -24.97 23.98 27.01
C PHE A 4 -24.00 22.90 27.49
N ALA A 5 -24.09 21.71 26.88
CA ALA A 5 -22.99 20.76 26.92
C ALA A 5 -21.91 21.30 25.98
N THR A 6 -20.80 21.74 26.54
CA THR A 6 -19.57 22.00 25.79
C THR A 6 -19.11 20.71 25.13
N SER A 7 -19.23 20.64 23.80
CA SER A 7 -18.56 19.61 23.01
C SER A 7 -17.05 19.81 23.13
N SER A 8 -16.40 19.01 23.97
CA SER A 8 -14.99 18.71 23.82
C SER A 8 -14.82 18.00 22.48
N LEU A 9 -14.51 18.76 21.44
CA LEU A 9 -13.94 18.26 20.19
C LEU A 9 -12.60 17.61 20.55
N ALA A 10 -12.65 16.33 20.91
CA ALA A 10 -11.50 15.46 20.79
C ALA A 10 -11.21 15.35 19.30
N VAL A 11 -10.34 16.23 18.80
CA VAL A 11 -9.64 16.03 17.54
C VAL A 11 -8.75 14.83 17.78
N VAL A 12 -9.30 13.63 17.63
CA VAL A 12 -8.52 12.42 17.51
C VAL A 12 -7.87 12.54 16.14
N SER A 13 -6.63 13.03 16.12
CA SER A 13 -5.76 12.89 14.96
C SER A 13 -5.53 11.39 14.78
N SER A 14 -6.41 10.74 14.05
CA SER A 14 -6.22 9.37 13.59
C SER A 14 -5.25 9.39 12.41
N CYS A 15 -4.01 9.85 12.65
CA CYS A 15 -2.88 9.43 11.84
C CYS A 15 -2.66 7.96 12.20
N ARG A 16 -3.22 7.06 11.37
CA ARG A 16 -2.78 5.66 11.38
C ARG A 16 -1.35 5.69 10.87
N TYR A 17 -0.39 5.50 11.76
CA TYR A 17 0.98 5.18 11.39
C TYR A 17 0.93 3.76 10.78
N PHE A 18 1.10 3.66 9.47
CA PHE A 18 0.98 2.39 8.74
C PHE A 18 2.27 1.56 8.77
N PHE A 19 3.38 2.20 9.08
CA PHE A 19 4.62 1.62 9.58
C PHE A 19 4.78 2.07 11.04
N GLY A 20 5.61 1.39 11.84
CA GLY A 20 5.85 1.78 13.24
C GLY A 20 6.15 3.28 13.41
N LYS A 21 6.03 3.81 14.62
CA LYS A 21 6.38 5.22 14.90
C LYS A 21 7.77 5.55 14.34
N GLY A 22 7.86 6.40 13.32
CA GLY A 22 9.12 6.96 12.81
C GLY A 22 9.46 6.71 11.33
N TRP A 23 8.62 5.98 10.57
CA TRP A 23 8.94 5.56 9.18
C TRP A 23 8.14 6.29 8.10
N ASP A 24 7.13 7.06 8.49
CA ASP A 24 6.31 7.85 7.57
C ASP A 24 7.14 9.03 7.05
N ASN A 25 7.60 8.96 5.80
CA ASN A 25 8.17 10.11 5.13
C ASN A 25 7.04 11.05 4.69
N ALA A 26 6.71 12.02 5.55
CA ALA A 26 5.62 12.97 5.29
C ALA A 26 5.77 13.75 3.97
N ALA A 27 7.01 13.95 3.48
CA ALA A 27 7.24 14.56 2.19
C ALA A 27 6.84 13.62 1.05
N LEU A 28 7.19 12.33 1.14
CA LEU A 28 6.76 11.31 0.19
C LEU A 28 5.22 11.21 0.15
N ASP A 29 4.56 11.16 1.30
CA ASP A 29 3.10 11.11 1.40
C ASP A 29 2.43 12.33 0.79
N THR A 30 3.03 13.51 0.99
CA THR A 30 2.52 14.77 0.43
C THR A 30 2.66 14.79 -1.10
N ILE A 31 3.83 14.40 -1.63
CA ILE A 31 4.07 14.33 -3.08
C ILE A 31 3.11 13.32 -3.71
N TYR A 32 2.96 12.14 -3.10
CA TYR A 32 2.06 11.10 -3.57
C TYR A 32 0.60 11.55 -3.56
N SER A 33 0.15 12.18 -2.48
CA SER A 33 -1.20 12.75 -2.37
C SER A 33 -1.47 13.82 -3.43
N CYS A 34 -0.48 14.65 -3.76
CA CYS A 34 -0.58 15.62 -4.85
C CYS A 34 -0.65 14.93 -6.22
N MET A 35 0.12 13.86 -6.43
CA MET A 35 0.09 13.07 -7.66
C MET A 35 -1.28 12.41 -7.89
N LEU A 36 -1.87 11.81 -6.86
CA LEU A 36 -3.19 11.16 -6.95
C LEU A 36 -4.34 12.12 -7.30
N ARG A 37 -4.13 13.43 -7.10
CA ARG A 37 -5.10 14.49 -7.47
C ARG A 37 -4.97 14.93 -8.92
N LYS A 38 -3.92 14.53 -9.64
CA LYS A 38 -3.80 14.84 -11.07
C LYS A 38 -4.92 14.13 -11.84
N PRO A 39 -5.64 14.82 -12.75
CA PRO A 39 -6.81 14.25 -13.43
C PRO A 39 -6.51 12.94 -14.19
N ASP A 40 -5.40 12.90 -14.91
CA ASP A 40 -4.92 11.75 -15.69
C ASP A 40 -4.64 10.52 -14.80
N VAL A 41 -3.97 10.72 -13.66
CA VAL A 41 -3.72 9.66 -12.67
C VAL A 41 -5.03 9.17 -12.07
N ASN A 42 -5.91 10.09 -11.70
CA ASN A 42 -7.19 9.77 -11.09
C ASN A 42 -8.09 8.96 -12.03
N ASP A 43 -8.16 9.36 -13.30
CA ASP A 43 -8.96 8.69 -14.32
C ASP A 43 -8.41 7.31 -14.66
N ARG A 44 -7.08 7.13 -14.66
CA ARG A 44 -6.46 5.81 -14.83
C ARG A 44 -6.80 4.86 -13.68
N ILE A 45 -6.70 5.33 -12.43
CA ILE A 45 -7.11 4.56 -11.25
C ILE A 45 -8.58 4.18 -11.36
N ARG A 46 -9.48 5.13 -11.64
CA ARG A 46 -10.92 4.86 -11.79
C ARG A 46 -11.20 3.80 -12.85
N SER A 47 -10.52 3.88 -13.99
CA SER A 47 -10.71 2.94 -15.10
C SER A 47 -10.31 1.52 -14.71
N GLN A 48 -9.19 1.37 -14.00
CA GLN A 48 -8.72 0.07 -13.51
C GLN A 48 -9.63 -0.52 -12.43
N TYR A 49 -10.15 0.32 -11.53
CA TYR A 49 -11.14 -0.12 -10.55
C TYR A 49 -12.42 -0.58 -11.23
N ALA A 50 -12.92 0.21 -12.18
CA ALA A 50 -14.14 -0.13 -12.90
C ALA A 50 -14.02 -1.46 -13.68
N SER A 51 -12.82 -1.82 -14.17
CA SER A 51 -12.60 -3.07 -14.89
C SER A 51 -12.47 -4.30 -14.00
N THR A 52 -12.08 -4.13 -12.73
CA THR A 52 -11.80 -5.23 -11.78
C THR A 52 -12.87 -5.38 -10.70
N MET A 53 -13.84 -4.49 -10.66
CA MET A 53 -14.88 -4.44 -9.63
C MET A 53 -15.98 -5.49 -9.84
N ASP A 54 -16.34 -6.19 -8.77
CA ASP A 54 -17.48 -7.10 -8.76
C ASP A 54 -18.80 -6.35 -9.03
N PRO A 55 -19.75 -6.92 -9.78
CA PRO A 55 -21.03 -6.27 -10.06
C PRO A 55 -21.81 -5.83 -8.81
N ARG A 56 -21.66 -6.54 -7.67
CA ARG A 56 -22.34 -6.14 -6.42
C ARG A 56 -21.70 -4.89 -5.82
N ASP A 57 -20.38 -4.79 -5.85
CA ASP A 57 -19.66 -3.61 -5.38
C ASP A 57 -19.94 -2.39 -6.26
N ALA A 58 -20.04 -2.60 -7.58
CA ALA A 58 -20.46 -1.57 -8.53
C ALA A 58 -21.87 -1.05 -8.22
N ASP A 59 -22.80 -1.94 -7.88
CA ASP A 59 -24.17 -1.57 -7.48
C ASP A 59 -24.21 -0.78 -6.16
N VAL A 60 -23.39 -1.16 -5.18
CA VAL A 60 -23.26 -0.42 -3.92
C VAL A 60 -22.72 0.99 -4.18
N LEU A 61 -21.65 1.12 -4.97
CA LEU A 61 -21.07 2.42 -5.29
C LEU A 61 -22.00 3.30 -6.12
N ARG A 62 -22.79 2.71 -7.02
CA ARG A 62 -23.82 3.43 -7.76
C ARG A 62 -24.85 4.05 -6.83
N ARG A 63 -25.40 3.27 -5.89
CA ARG A 63 -26.38 3.76 -4.90
C ARG A 63 -25.78 4.84 -3.99
N LEU A 64 -24.55 4.64 -3.52
CA LEU A 64 -23.82 5.67 -2.77
C LEU A 64 -23.64 6.96 -3.59
N GLY A 65 -23.49 6.83 -4.91
CA GLY A 65 -23.32 7.97 -5.82
C GLY A 65 -24.58 8.79 -5.99
N GLU A 66 -25.74 8.13 -6.06
CA GLU A 66 -27.05 8.80 -6.08
C GLU A 66 -27.26 9.60 -4.79
N VAL A 67 -27.00 8.99 -3.63
CA VAL A 67 -27.09 9.65 -2.31
C VAL A 67 -26.09 10.82 -2.22
N ALA A 68 -24.86 10.64 -2.69
CA ALA A 68 -23.86 11.70 -2.66
C ALA A 68 -24.27 12.89 -3.55
N LYS A 69 -24.85 12.62 -4.72
CA LYS A 69 -25.35 13.63 -5.67
C LYS A 69 -26.51 14.43 -5.07
N GLU A 70 -27.48 13.78 -4.43
CA GLU A 70 -28.59 14.44 -3.73
C GLU A 70 -28.08 15.38 -2.63
N ASN A 71 -27.07 14.92 -1.89
CA ASN A 71 -26.47 15.68 -0.80
C ASN A 71 -25.42 16.72 -1.25
N LYS A 72 -25.11 16.83 -2.55
CA LYS A 72 -24.01 17.66 -3.09
C LYS A 72 -22.66 17.37 -2.41
N THR A 73 -22.40 16.09 -2.18
CA THR A 73 -21.16 15.57 -1.57
C THR A 73 -20.41 14.67 -2.56
N PHE A 74 -19.24 14.15 -2.14
CA PHE A 74 -18.41 13.26 -2.95
C PHE A 74 -18.25 11.91 -2.28
N ILE A 75 -18.22 10.84 -3.08
CA ILE A 75 -17.75 9.54 -2.60
C ILE A 75 -16.22 9.53 -2.63
N ARG A 76 -15.62 9.00 -1.57
CA ARG A 76 -14.19 8.69 -1.53
C ARG A 76 -14.03 7.18 -1.56
N VAL A 77 -13.25 6.69 -2.52
CA VAL A 77 -12.83 5.30 -2.57
C VAL A 77 -11.45 5.23 -1.95
N PHE A 78 -11.28 4.34 -0.97
CA PHE A 78 -9.99 4.09 -0.36
C PHE A 78 -9.20 3.11 -1.22
N LEU A 79 -7.96 3.46 -1.54
CA LEU A 79 -7.05 2.55 -2.23
C LEU A 79 -6.55 1.48 -1.24
N PRO A 80 -6.31 0.22 -1.68
CA PRO A 80 -5.70 -0.80 -0.87
C PRO A 80 -4.27 -0.37 -0.53
N PRO A 81 -3.67 -0.92 0.53
CA PRO A 81 -2.38 -0.44 1.03
C PRO A 81 -1.26 -0.38 -0.02
N HIS A 82 -1.16 -1.35 -0.92
CA HIS A 82 -0.14 -1.39 -1.97
C HIS A 82 -0.31 -0.33 -3.07
N LEU A 83 -1.45 0.38 -3.11
CA LEU A 83 -1.73 1.51 -4.00
C LEU A 83 -1.94 2.83 -3.22
N GLY A 84 -2.32 2.76 -1.96
CA GLY A 84 -2.65 3.94 -1.14
C GLY A 84 -1.45 4.50 -0.37
N ASP A 85 -0.46 3.65 -0.08
CA ASP A 85 0.75 4.00 0.66
C ASP A 85 1.95 4.06 -0.30
N PRO A 86 2.66 5.19 -0.40
CA PRO A 86 3.74 5.33 -1.37
C PRO A 86 4.96 4.45 -1.05
N HIS A 87 5.20 4.11 0.21
CA HIS A 87 6.31 3.24 0.58
C HIS A 87 6.02 1.80 0.17
N ARG A 88 4.80 1.32 0.44
CA ARG A 88 4.35 -0.01 -0.01
C ARG A 88 4.28 -0.10 -1.52
N LEU A 89 3.79 0.95 -2.19
CA LEU A 89 3.79 1.04 -3.64
C LEU A 89 5.21 0.88 -4.21
N LEU A 90 6.17 1.65 -3.69
CA LEU A 90 7.56 1.59 -4.13
C LEU A 90 8.21 0.25 -3.79
N LYS A 91 7.90 -0.36 -2.63
CA LYS A 91 8.39 -1.70 -2.28
C LYS A 91 7.84 -2.74 -3.25
N CYS A 92 6.53 -2.74 -3.52
CA CYS A 92 5.92 -3.63 -4.53
C CYS A 92 6.59 -3.44 -5.89
N TYR A 93 6.76 -2.21 -6.36
CA TYR A 93 7.42 -1.97 -7.65
C TYR A 93 8.89 -2.41 -7.65
N SER A 94 9.61 -2.28 -6.53
CA SER A 94 11.00 -2.72 -6.42
C SER A 94 11.17 -4.24 -6.54
N LEU A 95 10.20 -5.02 -6.06
CA LEU A 95 10.20 -6.49 -6.15
C LEU A 95 10.13 -6.98 -7.60
N MET A 96 9.60 -6.16 -8.52
CA MET A 96 9.60 -6.47 -9.95
C MET A 96 11.01 -6.58 -10.55
N ALA A 97 12.06 -6.16 -9.83
CA ALA A 97 13.45 -6.38 -10.21
C ALA A 97 13.91 -7.84 -10.04
N TYR A 98 13.16 -8.67 -9.32
CA TYR A 98 13.51 -10.03 -8.92
C TYR A 98 12.48 -11.06 -9.42
N PRO A 99 12.38 -11.25 -10.75
CA PRO A 99 11.48 -12.25 -11.31
C PRO A 99 11.91 -13.67 -10.91
N ILE A 100 10.94 -14.52 -10.56
CA ILE A 100 11.18 -15.96 -10.44
C ILE A 100 10.93 -16.58 -11.80
N LEU A 101 11.88 -17.34 -12.31
CA LEU A 101 11.76 -18.03 -13.60
C LEU A 101 11.28 -19.47 -13.40
N ASP A 102 10.47 -19.97 -14.33
CA ASP A 102 10.07 -21.36 -14.42
C ASP A 102 11.16 -22.23 -15.10
N ASP A 103 10.92 -23.54 -15.17
CA ASP A 103 11.85 -24.51 -15.78
C ASP A 103 12.12 -24.25 -17.27
N LYS A 104 11.31 -23.42 -17.93
CA LYS A 104 11.42 -23.04 -19.34
C LYS A 104 12.08 -21.67 -19.52
N GLY A 105 12.49 -21.01 -18.44
CA GLY A 105 13.06 -19.66 -18.45
C GLY A 105 12.04 -18.54 -18.63
N GLY A 106 10.74 -18.83 -18.58
CA GLY A 106 9.67 -17.84 -18.54
C GLY A 106 9.41 -17.35 -17.12
N GLN A 107 8.67 -16.25 -16.97
CA GLN A 107 8.23 -15.79 -15.65
C GLN A 107 7.32 -16.85 -15.00
N LEU A 108 7.62 -17.25 -13.77
CA LEU A 108 6.76 -18.14 -13.00
C LEU A 108 5.40 -17.49 -12.74
N LYS A 109 4.33 -18.19 -13.10
CA LYS A 109 2.94 -17.81 -12.81
C LYS A 109 2.42 -18.61 -11.61
N VAL A 110 1.69 -17.96 -10.71
CA VAL A 110 1.03 -18.57 -9.55
C VAL A 110 -0.46 -18.28 -9.66
N GLU A 111 -1.28 -19.31 -9.42
CA GLU A 111 -2.73 -19.14 -9.34
C GLU A 111 -3.14 -18.55 -7.99
N MET A 112 -3.81 -17.40 -8.00
CA MET A 112 -4.34 -16.74 -6.82
C MET A 112 -5.72 -16.17 -7.15
N ASP A 113 -6.73 -16.51 -6.36
CA ASP A 113 -8.12 -16.07 -6.54
C ASP A 113 -8.69 -16.31 -7.96
N GLY A 114 -8.23 -17.37 -8.64
CA GLY A 114 -8.64 -17.73 -9.99
C GLY A 114 -7.88 -17.01 -11.12
N GLU A 115 -6.90 -16.17 -10.80
CA GLU A 115 -6.03 -15.50 -11.75
C GLU A 115 -4.60 -16.05 -11.72
N HIS A 116 -3.92 -16.04 -12.87
CA HIS A 116 -2.52 -16.45 -12.99
C HIS A 116 -1.61 -15.21 -12.96
N LEU A 117 -0.96 -14.98 -11.83
CA LEU A 117 -0.18 -13.77 -11.56
C LEU A 117 1.33 -14.06 -11.57
N ASP A 118 2.13 -13.06 -11.92
CA ASP A 118 3.59 -13.17 -11.92
C ASP A 118 4.15 -13.26 -10.50
N ALA A 119 5.05 -14.22 -10.30
CA ALA A 119 5.74 -14.42 -9.04
C ALA A 119 7.10 -13.73 -9.01
N PHE A 120 7.40 -13.09 -7.89
CA PHE A 120 8.65 -12.39 -7.63
C PHE A 120 9.26 -12.92 -6.33
N ALA A 121 10.56 -12.72 -6.16
CA ALA A 121 11.25 -13.04 -4.91
C ALA A 121 11.42 -11.76 -4.07
N ASP A 122 11.14 -11.83 -2.77
CA ASP A 122 11.50 -10.77 -1.84
C ASP A 122 12.90 -11.02 -1.26
N PRO A 123 13.93 -10.27 -1.69
CA PRO A 123 15.29 -10.46 -1.18
C PRO A 123 15.43 -10.13 0.30
N ASP A 124 14.48 -9.37 0.89
CA ASP A 124 14.51 -8.98 2.30
C ASP A 124 13.84 -10.02 3.21
N ASP A 125 13.15 -11.02 2.65
CA ASP A 125 12.42 -12.07 3.37
C ASP A 125 12.83 -13.46 2.86
N ASP A 126 14.12 -13.80 2.98
CA ASP A 126 14.68 -15.10 2.58
C ASP A 126 14.30 -15.57 1.15
N TYR A 127 14.14 -14.63 0.21
CA TYR A 127 13.66 -14.88 -1.15
C TYR A 127 12.26 -15.51 -1.19
N ALA A 128 11.40 -15.14 -0.25
CA ALA A 128 10.00 -15.55 -0.21
C ALA A 128 9.31 -15.22 -1.53
N LYS A 129 8.45 -16.16 -1.97
CA LYS A 129 7.67 -16.00 -3.20
C LYS A 129 6.51 -15.06 -2.93
N VAL A 130 6.47 -13.95 -3.65
CA VAL A 130 5.44 -12.93 -3.54
C VAL A 130 4.76 -12.69 -4.87
N VAL A 131 3.50 -12.28 -4.81
CA VAL A 131 2.69 -11.89 -5.97
C VAL A 131 2.26 -10.45 -5.76
N ILE A 132 2.30 -9.65 -6.84
CA ILE A 132 1.93 -8.23 -6.78
C ILE A 132 0.54 -8.06 -7.40
N PRO A 133 -0.50 -7.75 -6.59
CA PRO A 133 -1.82 -7.42 -7.12
C PRO A 133 -1.76 -6.13 -7.95
N HIS A 134 -2.61 -6.04 -8.98
CA HIS A 134 -2.73 -4.86 -9.84
C HIS A 134 -1.39 -4.36 -10.39
N ILE A 135 -0.52 -5.28 -10.84
CA ILE A 135 0.87 -5.00 -11.25
C ILE A 135 0.98 -3.82 -12.23
N GLU A 136 0.08 -3.70 -13.20
CA GLU A 136 0.07 -2.59 -14.16
C GLU A 136 -0.16 -1.23 -13.49
N LEU A 137 -1.03 -1.18 -12.48
CA LEU A 137 -1.33 0.05 -11.75
C LEU A 137 -0.22 0.39 -10.75
N VAL A 138 0.39 -0.63 -10.13
CA VAL A 138 1.60 -0.47 -9.31
C VAL A 138 2.72 0.14 -10.14
N GLU A 139 3.01 -0.44 -11.31
CA GLU A 139 4.04 0.06 -12.23
C GLU A 139 3.76 1.50 -12.67
N PHE A 140 2.53 1.80 -13.09
CA PHE A 140 2.14 3.15 -13.52
C PHE A 140 2.33 4.19 -12.40
N LEU A 141 1.79 3.91 -11.20
CA LEU A 141 1.84 4.86 -10.08
C LEU A 141 3.26 5.03 -9.56
N ALA A 142 4.04 3.95 -9.47
CA ALA A 142 5.40 4.01 -9.00
C ALA A 142 6.30 4.79 -9.97
N LYS A 143 6.19 4.54 -11.29
CA LYS A 143 6.89 5.33 -12.32
C LYS A 143 6.52 6.80 -12.24
N SER A 144 5.23 7.11 -12.17
CA SER A 144 4.73 8.49 -12.06
C SER A 144 5.28 9.22 -10.82
N LEU A 145 5.40 8.51 -9.70
CA LEU A 145 5.95 9.04 -8.46
C LEU A 145 7.45 9.29 -8.58
N LEU A 146 8.21 8.30 -9.07
CA LEU A 146 9.65 8.41 -9.28
C LEU A 146 9.99 9.56 -10.24
N GLU A 147 9.27 9.67 -11.35
CA GLU A 147 9.42 10.78 -12.31
C GLU A 147 9.10 12.14 -11.67
N THR A 148 8.03 12.21 -10.86
CA THR A 148 7.66 13.43 -10.13
C THR A 148 8.78 13.85 -9.16
N MET A 149 9.46 12.88 -8.54
CA MET A 149 10.60 13.10 -7.66
C MET A 149 11.93 13.28 -8.40
N LYS A 150 11.93 13.20 -9.74
CA LYS A 150 13.13 13.23 -10.60
C LYS A 150 14.13 12.12 -10.24
N TRP A 151 13.61 10.95 -9.91
CA TRP A 151 14.36 9.74 -9.63
C TRP A 151 14.29 8.77 -10.82
N GLU A 152 15.17 7.77 -10.84
CA GLU A 152 15.15 6.72 -11.85
C GLU A 152 13.82 5.92 -11.78
N ALA A 153 13.05 5.89 -12.86
CA ALA A 153 11.72 5.28 -12.93
C ALA A 153 11.74 3.76 -13.20
N THR A 154 12.70 3.04 -12.61
CA THR A 154 12.85 1.58 -12.73
C THR A 154 12.58 0.88 -11.40
N PRO A 155 12.31 -0.44 -11.37
CA PRO A 155 12.22 -1.21 -10.12
C PRO A 155 13.45 -1.03 -9.21
N ARG A 156 14.65 -0.99 -9.81
CA ARG A 156 15.90 -0.74 -9.07
C ARG A 156 15.99 0.70 -8.55
N GLY A 157 15.52 1.67 -9.34
CA GLY A 157 15.40 3.06 -8.91
C GLY A 157 14.48 3.22 -7.70
N ALA A 158 13.39 2.46 -7.65
CA ALA A 158 12.48 2.43 -6.49
C ALA A 158 13.18 1.90 -5.23
N ALA A 159 13.92 0.78 -5.33
CA ALA A 159 14.72 0.25 -4.23
C ALA A 159 15.75 1.27 -3.73
N SER A 160 16.47 1.92 -4.66
CA SER A 160 17.47 2.95 -4.36
C SER A 160 16.86 4.18 -3.68
N LEU A 161 15.67 4.61 -4.11
CA LEU A 161 14.96 5.70 -3.44
C LEU A 161 14.60 5.31 -2.00
N LEU A 162 14.00 4.13 -1.80
CA LEU A 162 13.67 3.64 -0.46
C LEU A 162 14.92 3.57 0.43
N GLU A 163 16.01 2.99 -0.06
CA GLU A 163 17.28 2.96 0.66
C GLU A 163 17.75 4.38 1.02
N SER A 164 17.65 5.34 0.09
CA SER A 164 18.06 6.73 0.33
C SER A 164 17.21 7.44 1.39
N LEU A 165 15.91 7.15 1.46
CA LEU A 165 14.99 7.72 2.44
C LEU A 165 15.25 7.17 3.84
N TYR A 166 15.75 5.95 3.94
CA TYR A 166 15.94 5.22 5.19
C TYR A 166 17.41 4.96 5.55
N ARG A 167 18.35 5.51 4.80
CA ARG A 167 19.78 5.35 5.06
C ARG A 167 20.12 5.86 6.47
N GLY A 168 20.58 4.96 7.33
CA GLY A 168 20.96 5.27 8.71
C GLY A 168 19.81 5.22 9.71
N ALA A 169 18.60 4.84 9.29
CA ALA A 169 17.51 4.52 10.21
C ALA A 169 17.66 3.06 10.69
N GLU A 170 17.72 2.83 12.00
CA GLU A 170 17.64 1.47 12.56
C GLU A 170 16.21 0.96 12.38
N ILE A 171 15.98 0.11 11.37
CA ILE A 171 14.67 -0.50 11.11
C ILE A 171 14.45 -1.64 12.10
N PRO A 172 13.52 -1.53 13.06
CA PRO A 172 13.30 -2.62 13.99
C PRO A 172 12.52 -3.74 13.29
N ASP A 173 13.00 -4.99 13.43
CA ASP A 173 12.56 -6.17 12.67
C ASP A 173 11.04 -6.42 12.66
N HIS A 174 10.32 -5.97 13.71
CA HIS A 174 8.87 -6.09 13.82
C HIS A 174 8.09 -5.30 12.75
N VAL A 175 8.74 -4.43 11.99
CA VAL A 175 8.12 -3.64 10.92
C VAL A 175 8.01 -4.43 9.61
N PHE A 176 8.89 -5.41 9.39
CA PHE A 176 8.82 -6.32 8.23
C PHE A 176 7.93 -7.54 8.49
N GLN A 177 7.59 -7.79 9.75
CA GLN A 177 6.63 -8.83 10.09
C GLN A 177 5.24 -8.40 9.61
N THR A 178 4.70 -9.14 8.64
CA THR A 178 3.27 -9.08 8.33
C THR A 178 2.52 -9.25 9.65
N PRO A 179 1.69 -8.28 10.09
CA PRO A 179 1.03 -8.40 11.38
C PRO A 179 0.23 -9.69 11.39
N ALA A 180 0.61 -10.62 12.28
CA ALA A 180 -0.12 -11.86 12.49
C ALA A 180 -1.54 -11.49 12.91
N VAL A 181 -2.47 -11.54 11.97
CA VAL A 181 -3.88 -11.31 12.25
C VAL A 181 -4.33 -12.50 13.09
N ILE A 182 -4.46 -12.24 14.40
CA ILE A 182 -4.94 -13.10 15.48
C ILE A 182 -3.85 -14.00 16.10
N GLU A 183 -2.96 -13.39 16.89
CA GLU A 183 -2.44 -14.07 18.07
C GLU A 183 -3.39 -13.79 19.25
N ARG A 184 -4.06 -14.83 19.76
CA ARG A 184 -4.81 -14.74 21.01
C ARG A 184 -3.81 -14.41 22.12
N PHE A 185 -4.20 -13.50 23.02
CA PHE A 185 -3.40 -12.94 24.11
C PHE A 185 -2.74 -13.95 25.09
N GLU A 186 -2.87 -15.26 24.90
CA GLU A 186 -2.55 -16.25 25.93
C GLU A 186 -1.17 -16.94 25.78
N ASP A 187 -0.44 -16.78 24.67
CA ASP A 187 0.80 -17.57 24.43
C ASP A 187 2.09 -16.76 24.18
N TYR A 188 2.25 -15.57 24.75
CA TYR A 188 3.58 -14.92 24.73
C TYR A 188 4.51 -15.50 25.82
N LYS A 189 5.21 -16.58 25.50
CA LYS A 189 6.44 -16.97 26.21
C LYS A 189 7.61 -16.22 25.59
N ASP A 190 8.06 -15.18 26.28
CA ASP A 190 9.30 -14.47 25.98
C ASP A 190 10.49 -15.46 26.02
N GLY A 191 10.99 -15.81 24.84
CA GLY A 191 12.09 -16.76 24.63
C GLY A 191 13.47 -16.24 25.03
N ASN A 192 13.58 -14.99 25.52
CA ASN A 192 14.87 -14.36 25.84
C ASN A 192 15.19 -14.22 27.33
N LYS A 193 14.54 -14.98 28.21
CA LYS A 193 15.04 -15.15 29.58
C LYS A 193 16.02 -16.30 29.67
N ILE A 194 17.31 -15.97 29.58
CA ILE A 194 18.38 -16.81 30.12
C ILE A 194 18.19 -16.86 31.64
N SER A 195 17.65 -17.96 32.16
CA SER A 195 17.65 -18.23 33.60
C SER A 195 19.06 -18.59 34.04
N LYS A 196 19.57 -17.85 35.03
CA LYS A 196 20.74 -18.25 35.82
C LYS A 196 20.46 -19.53 36.61
#